data_AF-A0A183HDU8-F1
#
_entry.id   AF-A0A183HDU8-F1
#
_cell.length_a   1.000
_cell.length_b   1.000
_cell.length_c   1.000
_cell.angle_alpha   90.00
_cell.angle_beta   90.00
_cell.angle_gamma   90.00
#
_symmetry.space_group_name_H-M   'P 1'
#
loop_
_entity.id
_entity.type
_entity.pdbx_description
1 polymer ?
#
loop_
_entity_poly.entity_id
_entity_poly.type
_entity_poly.pdbx_seq_one_letter_code
_entity_poly.pdbx_strand_id
1 'polypeptide(L)'
;MDTVTIVAALLHDTIEDTATTLQEINDLFGEEIGHIVQECTDDKSLPVSVRKQLQVKNAAKHSHKIQAKLVHLADKLYNLRDLERETPVGWSAQRVKEYFIWSKAVVSELKGTNEALEIALDDVINRYLCKC
;
A
#
# COMPACT_ATOMS: atom_id res chain seq x y z
N MET A 1 -16.10 -10.33 8.67
CA MET A 1 -15.64 -9.28 7.75
C MET A 1 -15.63 -8.00 8.55
N ASP A 2 -14.49 -7.32 8.65
CA ASP A 2 -14.32 -6.13 9.48
C ASP A 2 -14.72 -4.88 8.69
N THR A 3 -15.80 -4.21 9.08
CA THR A 3 -16.33 -3.03 8.38
C THR A 3 -15.32 -1.88 8.37
N VAL A 4 -14.58 -1.69 9.46
CA VAL A 4 -13.59 -0.62 9.61
C VAL A 4 -12.48 -0.75 8.56
N THR A 5 -11.88 -1.94 8.43
CA THR A 5 -10.85 -2.22 7.41
C THR A 5 -11.39 -1.99 5.99
N ILE A 6 -12.62 -2.41 5.69
CA ILE A 6 -13.19 -2.27 4.35
C ILE A 6 -13.46 -0.80 4.00
N VAL A 7 -14.01 -0.02 4.93
CA VAL A 7 -14.22 1.42 4.70
C VAL A 7 -12.88 2.13 4.55
N ALA A 8 -11.88 1.81 5.39
CA ALA A 8 -10.54 2.38 5.25
C ALA A 8 -9.90 2.03 3.90
N ALA A 9 -10.07 0.79 3.41
CA ALA A 9 -9.58 0.38 2.09
C ALA A 9 -10.23 1.19 0.95
N LEU A 10 -11.52 1.52 1.05
CA LEU A 10 -12.20 2.35 0.06
C LEU A 10 -11.72 3.81 0.09
N LEU A 11 -11.21 4.28 1.24
CA LEU A 11 -10.82 5.67 1.46
C LEU A 11 -9.30 5.91 1.42
N HIS A 12 -8.47 4.86 1.31
CA HIS A 12 -7.03 4.92 1.62
C HIS A 12 -6.26 6.01 0.84
N ASP A 13 -6.63 6.26 -0.41
CA ASP A 13 -6.00 7.28 -1.26
C ASP A 13 -6.70 8.66 -1.20
N THR A 14 -7.82 8.80 -0.49
CA THR A 14 -8.62 10.04 -0.57
C THR A 14 -7.87 11.26 -0.04
N ILE A 15 -7.16 11.13 1.08
CA ILE A 15 -6.31 12.21 1.61
C ILE A 15 -5.13 12.47 0.66
N GLU A 16 -4.57 11.43 0.05
CA GLU A 16 -3.38 11.56 -0.80
C GLU A 16 -3.70 12.17 -2.18
N ASP A 17 -4.78 11.77 -2.83
CA ASP A 17 -5.08 12.06 -4.23
C ASP A 17 -6.20 13.09 -4.46
N THR A 18 -6.85 13.57 -3.40
CA THR A 18 -7.98 14.49 -3.51
C THR A 18 -7.84 15.68 -2.55
N ALA A 19 -8.88 16.53 -2.47
CA ALA A 19 -8.94 17.61 -1.50
C ALA A 19 -9.45 17.17 -0.11
N THR A 20 -9.75 15.88 0.07
CA THR A 20 -10.28 15.34 1.32
C THR A 20 -9.29 15.51 2.48
N THR A 21 -9.80 15.94 3.64
CA THR A 21 -9.00 16.13 4.84
C THR A 21 -9.22 15.02 5.86
N LEU A 22 -8.23 14.80 6.75
CA LEU A 22 -8.40 13.88 7.88
C LEU A 22 -9.60 14.24 8.76
N GLN A 23 -9.86 15.54 8.95
CA GLN A 23 -11.00 16.02 9.72
C GLN A 23 -12.33 15.57 9.10
N GLU A 24 -12.48 15.71 7.79
CA GLU A 24 -13.68 15.24 7.08
C GLU A 24 -13.89 13.73 7.25
N ILE A 25 -12.81 12.94 7.19
CA ILE A 25 -12.90 11.49 7.43
C ILE A 25 -13.31 11.19 8.88
N ASN A 26 -12.73 11.88 9.85
CA ASN A 26 -13.07 11.72 11.26
C ASN A 26 -14.54 12.08 11.54
N ASP A 27 -15.05 13.15 10.92
CA ASP A 27 -16.42 13.63 11.12
C ASP A 27 -17.46 12.68 10.49
N LEU A 28 -17.15 12.09 9.34
CA LEU A 28 -18.07 11.23 8.59
C LEU A 28 -18.00 9.75 8.96
N PHE A 29 -16.81 9.26 9.27
CA PHE A 29 -16.54 7.82 9.45
C PHE A 29 -15.95 7.48 10.82
N GLY A 30 -15.57 8.48 11.62
CA GLY A 30 -14.99 8.30 12.95
C GLY A 30 -13.47 8.20 12.95
N GLU A 31 -12.89 8.51 14.11
CA GLU A 31 -11.43 8.56 14.31
C GLU A 31 -10.72 7.23 14.07
N GLU A 32 -11.39 6.09 14.29
CA GLU A 32 -10.77 4.79 14.06
C GLU A 32 -10.40 4.59 12.60
N ILE A 33 -11.31 4.91 11.68
CA ILE A 33 -11.10 4.85 10.23
C ILE A 33 -10.11 5.93 9.80
N GLY A 34 -10.27 7.15 10.31
CA GLY A 34 -9.34 8.25 10.02
C GLY A 34 -7.88 7.92 10.35
N HIS A 35 -7.63 7.28 11.50
CA HIS A 35 -6.28 6.83 11.83
C HIS A 35 -5.73 5.80 10.83
N ILE A 36 -6.55 4.85 10.38
CA ILE A 36 -6.10 3.83 9.41
C ILE A 36 -5.80 4.47 8.06
N VAL A 37 -6.68 5.36 7.58
CA VAL A 37 -6.46 6.10 6.32
C VAL A 37 -5.20 6.95 6.42
N GLN A 38 -4.98 7.63 7.54
CA GLN A 38 -3.79 8.44 7.77
C GLN A 38 -2.49 7.60 7.76
N GLU A 39 -2.52 6.38 8.29
CA GLU A 39 -1.38 5.45 8.23
C GLU A 39 -1.10 4.96 6.79
N CYS A 40 -2.12 4.95 5.92
CA CYS A 40 -1.99 4.56 4.51
C CYS A 40 -1.65 5.73 3.57
N THR A 41 -1.65 6.98 4.05
CA THR A 41 -1.42 8.17 3.24
C THR A 41 0.07 8.55 3.23
N ASP A 42 0.66 8.73 2.04
CA ASP A 42 1.99 9.34 1.94
C ASP A 42 1.95 10.87 1.99
N ASP A 43 3.01 11.47 2.56
CA ASP A 43 3.23 12.91 2.44
C ASP A 43 3.78 13.26 1.05
N LYS A 44 2.90 13.76 0.17
CA LYS A 44 3.24 14.20 -1.20
C LYS A 44 4.12 15.45 -1.28
N SER A 45 4.38 16.16 -0.18
CA SER A 45 5.37 17.23 -0.17
C SER A 45 6.81 16.72 -0.26
N LEU A 46 7.02 15.43 0.03
CA LEU A 46 8.32 14.78 0.02
C LEU A 46 8.68 14.22 -1.38
N PRO A 47 9.99 14.17 -1.73
CA PRO A 47 10.44 13.50 -2.93
C PRO A 47 10.01 12.03 -2.98
N VAL A 48 9.69 11.51 -4.17
CA VAL A 48 9.25 10.11 -4.37
C VAL A 48 10.19 9.09 -3.75
N SER A 49 11.51 9.31 -3.83
CA SER A 49 12.51 8.42 -3.22
C SER A 49 12.39 8.39 -1.69
N VAL A 50 12.10 9.52 -1.06
CA VAL A 50 11.90 9.64 0.38
C VAL A 50 10.57 8.96 0.78
N ARG A 51 9.49 9.19 0.04
CA ARG A 51 8.20 8.51 0.27
C ARG A 51 8.35 7.00 0.23
N LYS A 52 9.02 6.47 -0.79
CA LYS A 52 9.31 5.03 -0.90
C LYS A 52 10.11 4.46 0.28
N GLN A 53 11.11 5.20 0.77
CA GLN A 53 11.89 4.79 1.95
C GLN A 53 11.03 4.83 3.22
N LEU A 54 10.18 5.86 3.36
CA LEU A 54 9.27 6.00 4.48
C LEU A 54 8.23 4.88 4.51
N GLN A 55 7.67 4.46 3.37
CA GLN A 55 6.74 3.32 3.34
C GLN A 55 7.38 2.05 3.90
N VAL A 56 8.63 1.73 3.52
CA VAL A 56 9.34 0.56 4.09
C VAL A 56 9.57 0.74 5.59
N LYS A 57 10.06 1.91 6.01
CA LYS A 57 10.33 2.20 7.43
C LYS A 57 9.06 2.19 8.29
N ASN A 58 7.96 2.68 7.75
CA ASN A 58 6.69 2.79 8.44
C ASN A 58 5.96 1.45 8.44
N ALA A 59 6.07 0.63 7.40
CA ALA A 59 5.54 -0.73 7.35
C ALA A 59 5.91 -1.54 8.61
N ALA A 60 7.17 -1.46 9.05
CA ALA A 60 7.67 -2.08 10.28
C ALA A 60 7.00 -1.55 11.57
N LYS A 61 6.51 -0.31 11.56
CA LYS A 61 5.95 0.41 12.72
C LYS A 61 4.44 0.27 12.87
N HIS A 62 3.72 -0.30 11.90
CA HIS A 62 2.27 -0.51 11.96
C HIS A 62 1.86 -1.59 13.00
N SER A 63 2.70 -1.89 13.99
CA SER A 63 2.48 -2.95 15.00
C SER A 63 1.18 -2.77 15.80
N HIS A 64 0.57 -1.59 15.77
CA HIS A 64 -0.58 -1.26 16.58
C HIS A 64 -1.94 -1.47 15.89
N LYS A 65 -2.01 -1.59 14.56
CA LYS A 65 -3.28 -1.82 13.83
C LYS A 65 -3.12 -2.75 12.64
N ILE A 66 -3.63 -3.97 12.80
CA ILE A 66 -3.66 -4.99 11.74
C ILE A 66 -4.42 -4.51 10.49
N GLN A 67 -5.41 -3.62 10.67
CA GLN A 67 -6.23 -3.08 9.59
C GLN A 67 -5.41 -2.31 8.55
N ALA A 68 -4.50 -1.43 8.99
CA ALA A 68 -3.65 -0.65 8.08
C ALA A 68 -2.69 -1.55 7.28
N LYS A 69 -2.14 -2.59 7.93
CA LYS A 69 -1.31 -3.59 7.24
C LYS A 69 -2.10 -4.35 6.18
N LEU A 70 -3.35 -4.73 6.48
CA LEU A 70 -4.23 -5.41 5.52
C LEU A 70 -4.52 -4.53 4.30
N VAL A 71 -4.83 -3.25 4.51
CA VAL A 71 -5.05 -2.28 3.44
C VAL A 71 -3.79 -2.16 2.57
N HIS A 72 -2.62 -1.97 3.18
CA HIS A 72 -1.35 -1.89 2.45
C HIS A 72 -1.02 -3.16 1.63
N LEU A 73 -1.22 -4.34 2.21
CA LEU A 73 -0.99 -5.61 1.48
C LEU A 73 -1.94 -5.74 0.28
N ALA A 74 -3.21 -5.39 0.46
CA ALA A 74 -4.21 -5.44 -0.60
C ALA A 74 -3.91 -4.44 -1.72
N ASP A 75 -3.56 -3.20 -1.38
CA ASP A 75 -3.13 -2.16 -2.33
C ASP A 75 -1.93 -2.64 -3.17
N LYS A 76 -0.87 -3.13 -2.52
CA LYS A 76 0.31 -3.63 -3.24
C LYS A 76 -0.02 -4.81 -4.14
N LEU A 77 -0.89 -5.72 -3.69
CA LEU A 77 -1.30 -6.86 -4.52
C LEU A 77 -2.06 -6.40 -5.77
N TYR A 78 -2.96 -5.43 -5.61
CA TYR A 78 -3.69 -4.85 -6.74
C TYR A 78 -2.73 -4.19 -7.73
N ASN A 79 -1.88 -3.28 -7.25
CA ASN A 79 -0.93 -2.53 -8.08
C ASN A 79 0.04 -3.45 -8.83
N LEU A 80 0.57 -4.49 -8.18
CA LEU A 80 1.48 -5.43 -8.84
C LEU A 80 0.78 -6.30 -9.89
N ARG A 81 -0.48 -6.69 -9.65
CA ARG A 81 -1.28 -7.42 -10.65
C ARG A 81 -1.65 -6.53 -11.83
N ASP A 82 -1.88 -5.25 -11.60
CA ASP A 82 -2.15 -4.30 -12.68
C ASP A 82 -0.90 -4.10 -13.56
N LEU A 83 0.28 -3.97 -12.94
CA LEU A 83 1.57 -3.94 -13.65
C LEU A 83 1.89 -5.24 -14.40
N GLU A 84 1.43 -6.41 -13.95
CA GLU A 84 1.54 -7.67 -14.72
C GLU A 84 0.65 -7.65 -15.97
N ARG A 85 -0.47 -6.93 -15.95
CA ARG A 85 -1.42 -6.86 -17.07
C ARG A 85 -0.99 -5.85 -18.10
N GLU A 86 -0.64 -4.64 -17.66
CA GLU A 86 -0.31 -3.54 -18.55
C GLU A 86 0.72 -2.61 -17.89
N THR A 87 1.75 -2.23 -18.65
CA THR A 87 2.71 -1.22 -18.18
C THR A 87 2.10 0.17 -18.38
N PRO A 88 2.04 1.01 -17.34
CA PRO A 88 1.51 2.36 -17.46
C PRO A 88 2.22 3.19 -18.52
N VAL A 89 1.48 4.07 -19.17
CA VAL A 89 2.01 4.96 -20.21
C VAL A 89 3.19 5.77 -19.66
N GLY A 90 4.32 5.74 -20.38
CA GLY A 90 5.54 6.46 -20.01
C GLY A 90 6.42 5.75 -18.97
N TRP A 91 6.07 4.54 -18.52
CA TRP A 91 6.94 3.73 -17.67
C TRP A 91 7.87 2.85 -18.51
N SER A 92 9.15 2.79 -18.13
CA SER A 92 10.10 1.84 -18.69
C SER A 92 10.01 0.49 -17.98
N ALA A 93 10.44 -0.59 -18.66
CA ALA A 93 10.55 -1.91 -18.02
C ALA A 93 11.44 -1.89 -16.76
N GLN A 94 12.47 -1.03 -16.76
CA GLN A 94 13.32 -0.81 -15.60
C GLN A 94 12.55 -0.20 -14.43
N ARG A 95 11.71 0.82 -14.68
CA ARG A 95 10.86 1.43 -13.66
C ARG A 95 9.86 0.44 -13.07
N VAL A 96 9.28 -0.42 -13.91
CA VAL A 96 8.41 -1.51 -13.43
C VAL A 96 9.21 -2.47 -12.54
N LYS A 97 10.40 -2.91 -12.96
CA LYS A 97 11.26 -3.78 -12.14
C LYS A 97 11.61 -3.15 -10.79
N GLU A 98 11.94 -1.86 -10.76
CA GLU A 98 12.19 -1.12 -9.52
C GLU A 98 10.95 -1.04 -8.61
N TYR A 99 9.76 -0.93 -9.19
CA TYR A 99 8.50 -0.98 -8.44
C TYR A 99 8.28 -2.33 -7.78
N PHE A 100 8.55 -3.44 -8.48
CA PHE A 100 8.47 -4.79 -7.91
C PHE A 100 9.50 -5.01 -6.78
N ILE A 101 10.74 -4.55 -6.97
CA ILE A 101 11.79 -4.64 -5.93
C ILE A 101 11.39 -3.85 -4.69
N TRP A 102 10.91 -2.62 -4.88
CA TRP A 102 10.44 -1.78 -3.78
C TRP A 102 9.23 -2.41 -3.07
N SER A 103 8.26 -2.93 -3.81
CA SER A 103 7.09 -3.60 -3.23
C SER A 103 7.49 -4.81 -2.42
N LYS A 104 8.48 -5.59 -2.86
CA LYS A 104 9.04 -6.71 -2.08
C LYS A 104 9.61 -6.24 -0.73
N ALA A 105 10.32 -5.11 -0.71
CA ALA A 105 10.85 -4.54 0.53
C ALA A 105 9.73 -4.14 1.49
N VAL A 106 8.67 -3.46 1.00
CA VAL A 106 7.51 -3.09 1.82
C VAL A 106 6.79 -4.32 2.36
N VAL A 107 6.48 -5.30 1.50
CA VAL A 107 5.74 -6.52 1.88
C VAL A 107 6.50 -7.34 2.92
N SER A 108 7.84 -7.35 2.86
CA SER A 108 8.67 -8.07 3.83
C SER A 108 8.47 -7.55 5.25
N GLU A 109 8.25 -6.24 5.41
CA GLU A 109 7.98 -5.59 6.70
C GLU A 109 6.52 -5.77 7.18
N LEU A 110 5.63 -6.25 6.29
CA LEU A 110 4.21 -6.46 6.57
C LEU A 110 3.84 -7.94 6.81
N LYS A 111 4.81 -8.87 6.71
CA LYS A 111 4.56 -10.30 6.90
C LYS A 111 4.01 -10.65 8.28
N GLY A 112 3.28 -11.77 8.36
CA GLY A 112 2.59 -12.22 9.57
C GLY A 112 1.26 -11.49 9.83
N THR A 113 0.69 -10.87 8.81
CA THR A 113 -0.59 -10.14 8.87
C THR A 113 -1.72 -10.97 8.24
N ASN A 114 -1.51 -11.47 7.02
CA ASN A 114 -2.51 -12.26 6.30
C ASN A 114 -1.83 -13.19 5.29
N GLU A 115 -1.79 -14.47 5.63
CA GLU A 115 -1.09 -15.50 4.84
C GLU A 115 -1.56 -15.56 3.39
N ALA A 116 -2.87 -15.44 3.13
CA ALA A 116 -3.41 -15.52 1.77
C ALA A 116 -2.94 -14.35 0.88
N LEU A 117 -2.94 -13.12 1.41
CA LEU A 117 -2.40 -11.95 0.72
C LEU A 117 -0.89 -12.07 0.52
N GLU A 118 -0.17 -12.52 1.54
CA GLU A 118 1.29 -12.68 1.51
C GLU A 118 1.73 -13.71 0.45
N ILE A 119 1.07 -14.86 0.38
CA ILE A 119 1.32 -15.87 -0.66
C ILE A 119 1.06 -15.29 -2.05
N ALA A 120 -0.08 -14.61 -2.24
CA ALA A 120 -0.43 -14.03 -3.53
C ALA A 120 0.57 -12.94 -3.97
N LEU A 121 1.08 -12.15 -3.03
CA LEU A 121 2.13 -11.15 -3.27
C LEU A 121 3.46 -11.80 -3.63
N ASP A 122 3.91 -12.78 -2.84
CA ASP A 122 5.15 -13.51 -3.11
C ASP A 122 5.10 -14.17 -4.50
N ASP A 123 3.96 -14.76 -4.88
CA ASP A 123 3.75 -15.35 -6.20
C ASP A 123 3.88 -14.32 -7.33
N VAL A 124 3.17 -13.19 -7.24
CA VAL A 124 3.23 -12.12 -8.26
C VAL A 124 4.64 -11.56 -8.37
N ILE A 125 5.29 -11.30 -7.24
CA ILE A 125 6.64 -10.74 -7.19
C ILE A 125 7.66 -11.70 -7.78
N ASN A 126 7.63 -12.97 -7.40
CA ASN A 126 8.58 -13.98 -7.87
C ASN A 126 8.37 -14.30 -9.35
N ARG A 127 7.11 -14.36 -9.83
CA ARG A 127 6.83 -14.53 -11.26
C ARG A 127 7.45 -13.43 -12.12
N TYR A 128 7.49 -12.19 -11.64
CA TYR A 128 8.09 -11.09 -12.40
C TYR A 128 9.61 -11.04 -12.25
N LEU A 129 10.13 -11.14 -11.03
CA LEU A 129 11.57 -10.95 -10.76
C LEU A 129 12.44 -12.16 -11.13
N CYS A 130 11.90 -13.39 -11.10
CA CYS A 130 12.64 -14.60 -11.45
C CYS A 130 12.60 -14.94 -12.95
N LYS A 131 11.94 -14.12 -13.79
CA LYS A 131 11.94 -14.27 -15.25
C LYS A 131 13.18 -13.67 -15.95
N CYS A 132 14.15 -13.18 -15.19
CA CYS A 132 15.43 -12.64 -15.70
C CYS A 132 16.54 -13.68 -15.56
#